data_AF-A0A536N5I6-F1
#
_entry.id   AF-A0A536N5I6-F1
#
_cell.length_a   1.000
_cell.length_b   1.000
_cell.length_c   1.000
_cell.angle_alpha   90.00
_cell.angle_beta   90.00
_cell.angle_gamma   90.00
#
_symmetry.space_group_name_H-M   'P 1'
#
loop_
_entity.id
_entity.type
_entity.pdbx_description
1 polymer ?
#
loop_
_entity_poly.entity_id
_entity_poly.type
_entity_poly.pdbx_seq_one_letter_code
_entity_poly.pdbx_strand_id
1 'polypeptide(L)'
;MSNEAERQLRDTSDAVMRDLEALSALEEEKRALHPGDPRLLDFATRIRSLADRLLKVSADEQARVLSVERGEEAPPTQSIEQTPPRSIQLILAEWRDAERSAGEAEPGSPEAVELERVIVLLRDEYRRAHEAASEDNPAG
;
A
#
# COMPACT_ATOMS: atom_id res chain seq x y z
N MET A 1 8.19 3.28 -24.56
CA MET A 1 8.66 3.34 -23.15
C MET A 1 7.56 3.80 -22.17
N SER A 2 6.27 3.81 -22.56
CA SER A 2 5.16 4.35 -21.74
C SER A 2 4.76 3.49 -20.54
N ASN A 3 4.97 2.17 -20.63
CA ASN A 3 4.33 1.21 -19.73
C ASN A 3 4.98 1.12 -18.34
N GLU A 4 6.23 1.60 -18.17
CA GLU A 4 6.94 1.51 -16.89
C GLU A 4 6.57 2.65 -15.93
N ALA A 5 6.47 3.88 -16.44
CA ALA A 5 6.03 5.02 -15.64
C ALA A 5 4.58 4.82 -15.16
N GLU A 6 3.71 4.31 -16.03
CA GLU A 6 2.31 3.99 -15.70
C GLU A 6 2.18 2.89 -14.65
N ARG A 7 3.02 1.85 -14.71
CA ARG A 7 3.12 0.83 -13.65
C ARG A 7 3.59 1.43 -12.33
N GLN A 8 4.63 2.27 -12.37
CA GLN A 8 5.15 2.91 -11.17
C GLN A 8 4.10 3.81 -10.50
N LEU A 9 3.26 4.49 -11.30
CA LEU A 9 2.12 5.28 -10.78
C LEU A 9 1.10 4.38 -10.10
N ARG A 10 0.74 3.24 -10.71
CA ARG A 10 -0.18 2.28 -10.10
C ARG A 10 0.40 1.72 -8.79
N ASP A 11 1.66 1.29 -8.78
CA ASP A 11 2.33 0.78 -7.59
C ASP A 11 2.34 1.82 -6.45
N THR A 12 2.62 3.08 -6.80
CA THR A 12 2.63 4.20 -5.83
C THR A 12 1.23 4.45 -5.27
N SER A 13 0.20 4.50 -6.13
CA SER A 13 -1.18 4.69 -5.71
C SER A 13 -1.68 3.55 -4.82
N ASP A 14 -1.40 2.30 -5.21
CA ASP A 14 -1.75 1.11 -4.42
C ASP A 14 -1.01 1.09 -3.08
N ALA A 15 0.23 1.58 -3.02
CA ALA A 15 0.95 1.75 -1.74
C ALA A 15 0.29 2.81 -0.86
N VAL A 16 -0.08 3.98 -1.40
CA VAL A 16 -0.79 5.04 -0.66
C VAL A 16 -2.08 4.52 -0.04
N MET A 17 -2.89 3.79 -0.82
CA MET A 17 -4.15 3.23 -0.32
C MET A 17 -3.92 2.22 0.81
N ARG A 18 -2.91 1.34 0.68
CA ARG A 18 -2.54 0.39 1.73
C ARG A 18 -2.11 1.09 3.03
N ASP A 19 -1.34 2.16 2.91
CA ASP A 19 -0.84 2.94 4.03
C ASP A 19 -1.94 3.67 4.79
N LEU A 20 -2.91 4.22 4.07
CA LEU A 20 -4.09 4.86 4.67
C LEU A 20 -4.90 3.86 5.48
N GLU A 21 -5.09 2.65 4.97
CA GLU A 21 -5.81 1.60 5.68
C GLU A 21 -5.05 1.09 6.91
N ALA A 22 -3.74 0.89 6.79
CA ALA A 22 -2.89 0.53 7.93
C ALA A 22 -2.92 1.62 9.01
N LEU A 23 -2.86 2.89 8.63
CA LEU A 23 -2.95 4.02 9.55
C LEU A 23 -4.31 4.07 10.26
N SER A 24 -5.40 3.78 9.54
CA SER A 24 -6.74 3.67 10.14
C SER A 24 -6.79 2.56 11.19
N ALA A 25 -6.28 1.36 10.87
CA ALA A 25 -6.26 0.23 11.81
C ALA A 25 -5.44 0.54 13.07
N LEU A 26 -4.28 1.18 12.92
CA LEU A 26 -3.46 1.60 14.06
C LEU A 26 -4.16 2.64 14.95
N GLU A 27 -4.84 3.60 14.36
CA GLU A 27 -5.61 4.61 15.10
C GLU A 27 -6.79 3.99 15.84
N GLU A 28 -7.50 3.04 15.23
CA GLU A 28 -8.58 2.30 15.87
C GLU A 28 -8.09 1.51 17.09
N GLU A 29 -6.99 0.77 16.96
CA GLU A 29 -6.42 0.00 18.07
C GLU A 29 -5.92 0.93 19.19
N LYS A 30 -5.21 2.00 18.82
CA LYS A 30 -4.74 3.01 19.79
C LYS A 30 -5.90 3.63 20.58
N ARG A 31 -7.05 3.89 19.94
CA ARG A 31 -8.24 4.47 20.58
C ARG A 31 -8.88 3.55 21.62
N ALA A 32 -8.67 2.24 21.51
CA ALA A 32 -9.15 1.27 22.49
C ALA A 32 -8.24 1.19 23.73
N LEU A 33 -7.02 1.73 23.68
CA LEU A 33 -6.07 1.69 24.78
C LEU A 33 -6.42 2.69 25.90
N HIS A 34 -6.10 2.31 27.15
CA HIS A 34 -6.21 3.20 28.29
C HIS A 34 -5.17 4.34 28.18
N PRO A 35 -5.48 5.61 28.57
CA PRO A 35 -4.56 6.74 28.45
C PRO A 35 -3.18 6.60 29.14
N GLY A 36 -3.05 5.66 30.07
CA GLY A 36 -1.79 5.33 30.75
C GLY A 36 -1.08 4.08 30.22
N ASP A 37 -1.59 3.46 29.14
CA ASP A 37 -0.97 2.28 28.54
C ASP A 37 0.35 2.70 27.85
N PRO A 38 1.50 2.10 28.21
CA PRO A 38 2.79 2.45 27.64
C PRO A 38 2.85 2.24 26.11
N ARG A 39 2.05 1.34 25.54
CA ARG A 39 2.01 1.07 24.10
C ARG A 39 1.50 2.27 23.29
N LEU A 40 0.82 3.23 23.92
CA LEU A 40 0.35 4.44 23.24
C LEU A 40 1.48 5.19 22.51
N LEU A 41 2.69 5.20 23.09
CA LEU A 41 3.84 5.85 22.47
C LEU A 41 4.29 5.10 21.21
N ASP A 42 4.26 3.78 21.23
CA ASP A 42 4.67 2.95 20.10
C ASP A 42 3.67 3.09 18.94
N PHE A 43 2.37 3.05 19.25
CA PHE A 43 1.31 3.34 18.27
C PHE A 43 1.47 4.75 17.67
N ALA A 44 1.64 5.77 18.51
CA ALA A 44 1.81 7.14 18.04
C ALA A 44 3.05 7.31 17.15
N THR A 45 4.15 6.64 17.49
CA THR A 45 5.38 6.62 16.70
C THR A 45 5.15 5.97 15.35
N ARG A 46 4.47 4.82 15.33
CA ARG A 46 4.20 4.09 14.09
C ARG A 46 3.26 4.85 13.16
N ILE A 47 2.18 5.42 13.72
CA ILE A 47 1.23 6.27 12.99
C ILE A 47 1.93 7.47 12.38
N ARG A 48 2.78 8.15 13.14
CA ARG A 48 3.58 9.27 12.62
C ARG A 48 4.48 8.82 11.47
N SER A 49 5.15 7.68 11.60
CA SER A 49 6.02 7.15 10.54
C SER A 49 5.25 6.91 9.24
N LEU A 50 4.03 6.37 9.31
CA LEU A 50 3.18 6.17 8.12
C LEU A 50 2.68 7.50 7.55
N ALA A 51 2.28 8.43 8.42
CA ALA A 51 1.85 9.76 7.99
C ALA A 51 2.98 10.54 7.27
N ASP A 52 4.21 10.44 7.78
CA ASP A 52 5.39 11.07 7.15
C ASP A 52 5.67 10.45 5.77
N ARG A 53 5.48 9.13 5.60
CA ARG A 53 5.58 8.44 4.31
C ARG A 53 4.51 8.92 3.33
N LEU A 54 3.26 8.98 3.76
CA LEU A 54 2.14 9.49 2.96
C LEU A 54 2.37 10.93 2.51
N LEU A 55 2.81 11.80 3.43
CA LEU A 55 3.12 13.19 3.10
C LEU A 55 4.20 13.26 2.01
N LYS A 56 5.28 12.49 2.16
CA LYS A 56 6.34 12.44 1.15
C LYS A 56 5.82 11.99 -0.21
N VAL A 57 5.07 10.89 -0.28
CA VAL A 57 4.54 10.37 -1.55
C VAL A 57 3.59 11.37 -2.20
N SER A 58 2.71 12.01 -1.43
CA SER A 58 1.79 13.02 -1.95
C SER A 58 2.52 14.26 -2.50
N ALA A 59 3.62 14.68 -1.87
CA ALA A 59 4.47 15.75 -2.37
C ALA A 59 5.20 15.35 -3.66
N ASP A 60 5.71 14.12 -3.74
CA ASP A 60 6.36 13.59 -4.94
C ASP A 60 5.37 13.52 -6.12
N GLU A 61 4.12 13.10 -5.87
CA GLU A 61 3.04 13.08 -6.87
C GLU A 61 2.69 14.50 -7.34
N GLN A 62 2.53 15.45 -6.42
CA GLN A 62 2.31 16.86 -6.77
C GLN A 62 3.44 17.42 -7.64
N ALA A 63 4.70 17.10 -7.31
CA ALA A 63 5.86 17.54 -8.09
C ALA A 63 5.84 16.97 -9.51
N ARG A 64 5.50 15.68 -9.68
CA ARG A 64 5.35 15.05 -11.01
C ARG A 64 4.27 15.72 -11.84
N VAL A 65 3.11 15.99 -11.25
CA VAL A 65 2.01 16.70 -11.93
C VAL A 65 2.49 18.07 -12.43
N LEU A 66 3.20 18.83 -11.58
CA LEU A 66 3.76 20.13 -11.98
C LEU A 66 4.80 20.02 -13.11
N SER A 67 5.64 18.99 -13.12
CA SER A 67 6.61 18.78 -14.21
C SER A 67 5.92 18.43 -15.53
N VAL A 68 4.81 17.68 -15.50
CA VAL A 68 3.97 17.45 -16.69
C VAL A 68 3.34 18.76 -17.18
N GLU A 69 2.76 19.57 -16.27
CA GLU A 69 2.18 20.87 -16.63
C GLU A 69 3.20 21.83 -17.25
N ARG A 70 4.46 21.77 -16.82
CA ARG A 70 5.58 22.56 -17.38
C ARG A 70 6.16 21.98 -18.67
N GLY A 71 5.74 20.79 -19.09
CA GLY A 71 6.28 20.09 -20.25
C GLY A 71 7.69 19.53 -20.05
N GLU A 72 8.14 19.39 -18.79
CA GLU A 72 9.43 18.78 -18.43
C GLU A 72 9.35 17.24 -18.49
N GLU A 73 8.16 16.68 -18.28
CA GLU A 73 7.86 15.25 -18.35
C GLU A 73 6.65 15.01 -19.27
N ALA A 74 6.63 13.88 -19.98
CA ALA A 74 5.49 13.50 -20.80
C ALA A 74 4.35 12.98 -19.90
N PRO A 75 3.08 13.36 -20.16
CA PRO A 75 1.96 12.82 -19.40
C PRO A 75 1.82 11.30 -19.64
N PRO A 76 1.30 10.54 -18.66
CA PRO A 76 0.90 9.16 -18.88
C PRO A 76 -0.15 9.08 -19.99
N THR A 77 -0.14 7.98 -20.74
CA THR A 77 -1.01 7.80 -21.92
C THR A 77 -2.36 7.18 -21.58
N GLN A 78 -2.49 6.61 -20.39
CA GLN A 78 -3.70 5.96 -19.88
C GLN A 78 -3.89 6.27 -18.39
N SER A 79 -5.10 6.05 -17.87
CA SER A 79 -5.36 6.20 -16.44
C SER A 79 -4.74 5.06 -15.63
N ILE A 80 -4.54 5.28 -14.32
CA ILE A 80 -4.05 4.23 -13.41
C ILE A 80 -4.92 2.99 -13.50
N GLU A 81 -6.25 3.14 -13.57
CA GLU A 81 -7.18 2.02 -13.66
C GLU A 81 -7.03 1.18 -14.94
N GLN A 82 -6.56 1.79 -16.03
CA GLN A 82 -6.29 1.09 -17.30
C GLN A 82 -4.93 0.37 -17.30
N THR A 83 -4.01 0.75 -16.40
CA THR A 83 -2.73 0.04 -16.24
C THR A 83 -2.99 -1.36 -15.68
N PRO A 84 -2.42 -2.45 -16.23
CA PRO A 84 -2.63 -3.79 -15.69
C PRO A 84 -2.28 -3.91 -14.20
N PRO A 85 -2.97 -4.79 -13.43
CA PRO A 85 -2.63 -5.08 -12.04
C PRO A 85 -1.17 -5.54 -11.86
N ARG A 86 -0.66 -5.45 -10.63
CA ARG A 86 0.67 -5.96 -10.29
C ARG A 86 0.79 -7.46 -10.57
N SER A 87 2.02 -7.89 -10.83
CA SER A 87 2.32 -9.31 -11.04
C SER A 87 1.87 -10.15 -9.84
N ILE A 88 1.12 -11.22 -10.11
CA ILE A 88 0.70 -12.20 -9.08
C ILE A 88 1.90 -12.71 -8.27
N GLN A 89 3.07 -12.90 -8.90
CA GLN A 89 4.25 -13.41 -8.21
C GLN A 89 4.85 -12.40 -7.23
N LEU A 90 4.77 -11.10 -7.56
CA LEU A 90 5.21 -10.04 -6.66
C LEU A 90 4.27 -9.94 -5.45
N ILE A 91 2.96 -9.95 -5.68
CA ILE A 91 1.95 -9.93 -4.61
C ILE A 91 2.14 -11.12 -3.66
N LEU A 92 2.35 -12.32 -4.20
CA LEU A 92 2.58 -13.53 -3.39
C LEU A 92 3.90 -13.48 -2.61
N ALA A 93 4.95 -12.86 -3.15
CA ALA A 93 6.21 -12.68 -2.44
C ALA A 93 6.02 -11.73 -1.25
N GLU A 94 5.43 -10.56 -1.49
CA GLU A 94 5.12 -9.57 -0.44
C GLU A 94 4.20 -10.17 0.63
N TRP A 95 3.19 -10.94 0.23
CA TRP A 95 2.26 -11.57 1.17
C TRP A 95 2.97 -12.59 2.06
N ARG A 96 3.78 -13.49 1.49
CA ARG A 96 4.56 -14.45 2.30
C ARG A 96 5.53 -13.76 3.25
N ASP A 97 6.12 -12.66 2.82
CA ASP A 97 7.03 -11.87 3.65
C ASP A 97 6.27 -11.23 4.81
N ALA A 98 5.11 -10.62 4.54
CA ALA A 98 4.24 -10.06 5.57
C ALA A 98 3.74 -11.13 6.57
N GLU A 99 3.36 -12.32 6.11
CA GLU A 99 2.95 -13.43 6.99
C GLU A 99 4.09 -13.91 7.89
N ARG A 100 5.31 -13.99 7.37
CA ARG A 100 6.48 -14.34 8.20
C ARG A 100 6.74 -13.27 9.26
N SER A 101 6.79 -12.00 8.85
CA SER A 101 6.98 -10.89 9.79
C SER A 101 5.87 -10.82 10.84
N ALA A 102 4.62 -11.10 10.47
CA ALA A 102 3.50 -11.14 11.41
C ALA A 102 3.66 -12.26 12.46
N GLY A 103 4.22 -13.41 12.07
CA GLY A 103 4.53 -14.50 12.99
C GLY A 103 5.67 -14.21 13.98
N GLU A 104 6.50 -13.21 13.68
CA GLU A 104 7.61 -12.77 14.54
C GLU A 104 7.23 -11.56 15.41
N ALA A 105 6.22 -10.78 15.01
CA ALA A 105 5.77 -9.59 15.72
C ALA A 105 5.09 -9.93 17.05
N GLU A 106 5.26 -9.06 18.06
CA GLU A 106 4.58 -9.21 19.34
C GLU A 106 3.05 -9.02 19.17
N PRO A 107 2.20 -9.94 19.66
CA PRO A 107 0.76 -9.82 19.52
C PRO A 107 0.22 -8.51 20.12
N GLY A 108 -0.60 -7.79 19.35
CA GLY A 108 -1.17 -6.50 19.77
C GLY A 108 -0.17 -5.34 19.82
N SER A 109 1.04 -5.53 19.28
CA SER A 109 1.95 -4.43 18.97
C SER A 109 1.46 -3.66 17.73
N PRO A 110 1.88 -2.39 17.56
CA PRO A 110 1.57 -1.62 16.34
C PRO A 110 2.03 -2.35 15.06
N GLU A 111 3.19 -3.00 15.12
CA GLU A 111 3.72 -3.76 13.99
C GLU A 111 2.81 -4.94 13.61
N ALA A 112 2.34 -5.70 14.59
CA ALA A 112 1.39 -6.79 14.36
C ALA A 112 0.09 -6.29 13.72
N VAL A 113 -0.51 -5.21 14.26
CA VAL A 113 -1.76 -4.63 13.75
C VAL A 113 -1.61 -4.16 12.30
N GLU A 114 -0.50 -3.51 11.97
CA GLU A 114 -0.22 -3.09 10.60
C GLU A 114 -0.04 -4.29 9.66
N LEU A 115 0.76 -5.28 10.05
CA LEU A 115 1.02 -6.46 9.24
C LEU A 115 -0.26 -7.27 8.99
N GLU A 116 -1.12 -7.41 9.99
CA GLU A 116 -2.44 -8.03 9.85
C GLU A 116 -3.28 -7.30 8.78
N ARG A 117 -3.30 -5.95 8.81
CA ARG A 117 -4.02 -5.18 7.78
C ARG A 117 -3.39 -5.35 6.40
N VAL A 118 -2.07 -5.31 6.30
CA VAL A 118 -1.33 -5.50 5.04
C VAL A 118 -1.61 -6.87 4.44
N ILE A 119 -1.65 -7.94 5.24
CA ILE A 119 -1.96 -9.30 4.78
C ILE A 119 -3.37 -9.37 4.18
N VAL A 120 -4.37 -8.77 4.83
CA VAL A 120 -5.74 -8.72 4.30
C VAL A 120 -5.77 -8.01 2.94
N LEU A 121 -5.04 -6.90 2.82
CA LEU A 121 -4.98 -6.13 1.59
C LEU A 121 -4.29 -6.87 0.45
N LEU A 122 -3.18 -7.56 0.73
CA LEU A 122 -2.47 -8.37 -0.25
C LEU A 122 -3.31 -9.58 -0.71
N ARG A 123 -4.14 -10.16 0.17
CA ARG A 123 -5.10 -11.20 -0.21
C ARG A 123 -6.16 -10.68 -1.18
N ASP A 124 -6.74 -9.52 -0.88
CA ASP A 124 -7.73 -8.90 -1.75
C ASP A 124 -7.14 -8.49 -3.10
N GLU A 125 -5.90 -7.99 -3.09
CA GLU A 125 -5.17 -7.65 -4.29
C GLU A 125 -4.84 -8.88 -5.14
N TYR A 126 -4.36 -9.96 -4.50
CA TYR A 126 -4.12 -11.24 -5.16
C TYR A 126 -5.39 -11.75 -5.85
N ARG A 127 -6.54 -11.69 -5.16
CA ARG A 127 -7.83 -12.08 -5.75
C ARG A 127 -8.12 -11.27 -7.02
N ARG A 128 -8.02 -9.94 -6.97
CA ARG A 128 -8.25 -9.07 -8.13
C ARG A 128 -7.30 -9.38 -9.29
N ALA A 129 -6.01 -9.56 -9.00
CA ALA A 129 -5.01 -9.89 -10.02
C ALA A 129 -5.24 -11.27 -10.64
N HIS A 130 -5.69 -12.24 -9.84
CA HIS A 130 -6.04 -13.58 -10.31
C HIS A 130 -7.31 -13.57 -11.17
N GLU A 131 -8.35 -12.83 -10.77
CA GLU A 131 -9.59 -12.65 -11.54
C GLU A 131 -9.29 -12.02 -12.91
N ALA A 132 -8.53 -10.92 -12.94
CA ALA A 132 -8.12 -10.27 -14.19
C ALA A 132 -7.33 -11.22 -15.12
N ALA A 133 -6.38 -11.99 -14.56
CA ALA A 133 -5.62 -12.96 -15.35
C ALA A 133 -6.46 -14.13 -15.88
N SER A 134 -7.55 -14.46 -15.19
CA SER A 134 -8.49 -15.52 -15.62
C SER A 134 -9.42 -15.02 -16.73
N GLU A 135 -9.86 -13.76 -16.66
CA GLU A 135 -10.68 -13.12 -17.71
C GLU A 135 -9.89 -12.92 -19.01
N ASP A 136 -8.59 -12.62 -18.92
CA ASP A 136 -7.68 -12.52 -20.07
C ASP A 136 -7.35 -13.88 -20.72
N ASN A 137 -7.68 -15.00 -20.04
CA ASN A 137 -7.46 -16.36 -20.54
C ASN A 137 -8.77 -17.20 -20.52
N PRO A 138 -9.72 -16.97 -21.45
CA PRO A 138 -11.04 -17.60 -21.44
C PRO A 138 -11.07 -19.10 -21.80
N ALA A 139 -9.91 -19.79 -21.84
CA ALA A 139 -9.77 -21.18 -22.25
C ALA A 139 -8.99 -22.05 -21.24
N GLY A 140 -9.27 -21.87 -19.94
CA GLY A 140 -8.84 -22.74 -18.84
C GLY A 140 -10.01 -23.45 -18.19
#